data_AF-A0A142BJ63-F1
#
_entry.id   AF-A0A142BJ63-F1
#
_cell.length_a   1.000
_cell.length_b   1.000
_cell.length_c   1.000
_cell.angle_alpha   90.00
_cell.angle_beta   90.00
_cell.angle_gamma   90.00
#
_symmetry.space_group_name_H-M   'P 1'
#
loop_
_entity.id
_entity.type
_entity.pdbx_description
1 polymer ?
#
loop_
_entity_poly.entity_id
_entity_poly.type
_entity_poly.pdbx_seq_one_letter_code
_entity_poly.pdbx_strand_id
1 'polypeptide(L)'
;MFLDANFIRDISQDQVSDAIEESYRKIVSIKGVQKVVMLATSFPKSPAALGKDHEGEFDILEEKLYQNLSRKVDIGYGDYASINTQQIEIKGGTFVPRIDICLEDKFIYKRYRRHDGSYQRCAQNMVLDGRYSPLGTWADEEIKLATDGKHSGRSPSFWIAVRINYYVTKKVEMRSLA
;
A
#
# COMPACT_ATOMS: atom_id res chain seq x y z
N MET A 1 22.47 -2.31 -2.19
CA MET A 1 22.25 -3.07 -0.95
C MET A 1 20.82 -2.81 -0.48
N PHE A 2 20.11 -3.84 -0.04
CA PHE A 2 18.79 -3.70 0.57
C PHE A 2 18.88 -3.86 2.09
N LEU A 3 18.28 -2.93 2.83
CA LEU A 3 18.13 -3.00 4.29
C LEU A 3 16.68 -3.33 4.60
N ASP A 4 16.41 -4.58 4.94
CA ASP A 4 15.05 -5.08 5.08
C ASP A 4 14.56 -5.07 6.54
N ALA A 5 13.58 -4.22 6.83
CA ALA A 5 12.90 -4.10 8.11
C ALA A 5 11.63 -4.95 8.21
N ASN A 6 11.28 -5.71 7.17
CA ASN A 6 10.11 -6.58 7.11
C ASN A 6 8.79 -5.84 7.41
N PHE A 7 7.90 -6.46 8.20
CA PHE A 7 6.62 -5.89 8.60
C PHE A 7 6.76 -4.96 9.81
N ILE A 8 6.39 -3.69 9.66
CA ILE A 8 6.72 -2.63 10.64
C ILE A 8 5.52 -2.04 11.38
N ARG A 9 4.29 -2.56 11.20
CA ARG A 9 3.09 -1.96 11.81
C ARG A 9 3.03 -2.07 13.33
N ASP A 10 3.54 -3.18 13.87
CA ASP A 10 3.45 -3.50 15.29
C ASP A 10 4.79 -3.23 16.02
N ILE A 11 5.67 -2.44 15.40
CA ILE A 11 7.01 -2.12 15.89
C ILE A 11 7.17 -0.59 15.93
N SER A 12 7.93 -0.09 16.93
CA SER A 12 8.25 1.34 17.01
C SER A 12 9.01 1.82 15.77
N GLN A 13 8.50 2.87 15.13
CA GLN A 13 9.12 3.46 13.94
C GLN A 13 10.51 4.04 14.25
N ASP A 14 10.71 4.58 15.46
CA ASP A 14 12.00 5.11 15.89
C ASP A 14 13.03 3.98 16.01
N GLN A 15 12.63 2.84 16.61
CA GLN A 15 13.51 1.67 16.72
C GLN A 15 13.92 1.13 15.34
N VAL A 16 12.97 1.07 14.40
CA VAL A 16 13.25 0.65 13.02
C VAL A 16 14.17 1.66 12.32
N SER A 17 13.91 2.96 12.47
CA SER A 17 14.75 4.02 11.90
C SER A 17 16.18 3.93 12.40
N ASP A 18 16.38 3.80 13.72
CA ASP A 18 17.72 3.76 14.31
C ASP A 18 18.51 2.54 13.84
N ALA A 19 17.86 1.37 13.76
CA ALA A 19 18.48 0.14 13.27
C ALA A 19 18.90 0.24 11.78
N ILE A 20 18.06 0.85 10.94
CA ILE A 20 18.40 1.09 9.52
C ILE A 20 19.55 2.10 9.41
N GLU A 21 19.53 3.18 10.18
CA GLU A 21 20.58 4.20 10.16
C GLU A 21 21.94 3.62 10.59
N GLU A 22 21.97 2.83 11.66
CA GLU A 22 23.18 2.15 12.12
C GLU A 22 23.72 1.19 11.04
N SER A 23 22.83 0.41 10.42
CA SER A 23 23.18 -0.53 9.34
C SER A 23 23.70 0.20 8.11
N TYR A 24 23.06 1.30 7.72
CA TYR A 24 23.49 2.16 6.62
C TYR A 24 24.93 2.63 6.79
N ARG A 25 25.27 3.16 7.98
CA ARG A 25 26.62 3.69 8.29
C ARG A 25 27.71 2.62 8.16
N LYS A 26 27.39 1.36 8.48
CA LYS A 26 28.31 0.22 8.33
C LYS A 26 28.46 -0.22 6.88
N ILE A 27 27.40 -0.12 6.09
CA ILE A 27 27.34 -0.67 4.73
C ILE A 27 27.85 0.31 3.68
N VAL A 28 27.63 1.62 3.85
CA VAL A 28 28.01 2.62 2.86
C VAL A 28 29.53 2.71 2.64
N SER A 29 30.32 2.33 3.64
CA SER A 29 31.79 2.30 3.55
C SER A 29 32.33 1.07 2.80
N ILE A 30 31.49 0.07 2.51
CA ILE A 30 31.90 -1.15 1.81
C ILE A 30 32.13 -0.82 0.33
N LYS A 31 33.35 -1.09 -0.15
CA LYS A 31 33.73 -0.89 -1.56
C LYS A 31 32.77 -1.66 -2.48
N GLY A 32 32.19 -0.94 -3.44
CA GLY A 32 31.27 -1.50 -4.45
C GLY A 32 29.79 -1.30 -4.13
N VAL A 33 29.42 -0.81 -2.94
CA VAL A 33 28.05 -0.40 -2.65
C VAL A 33 27.77 0.95 -3.32
N GLN A 34 26.90 0.96 -4.32
CA GLN A 34 26.50 2.19 -5.04
C GLN A 34 25.26 2.86 -4.45
N LYS A 35 24.33 2.07 -3.92
CA LYS A 35 23.06 2.55 -3.37
C LYS A 35 22.60 1.65 -2.24
N VAL A 36 22.04 2.27 -1.21
CA VAL A 36 21.35 1.57 -0.13
C VAL A 36 19.87 1.89 -0.23
N VAL A 37 19.02 0.88 -0.12
CA VAL A 37 17.55 1.02 -0.25
C VAL A 37 16.92 0.35 0.97
N MET A 38 16.05 1.05 1.68
CA MET A 38 15.24 0.42 2.73
C MET A 38 14.14 -0.42 2.10
N LEU A 39 13.82 -1.56 2.70
CA LEU A 39 12.63 -2.35 2.41
C LEU A 39 11.81 -2.47 3.68
N ALA A 40 10.52 -2.20 3.58
CA ALA A 40 9.57 -2.46 4.66
C ALA A 40 8.16 -2.60 4.09
N THR A 41 7.25 -3.17 4.87
CA THR A 41 5.83 -3.03 4.61
C THR A 41 5.03 -2.82 5.88
N SER A 42 3.92 -2.11 5.78
CA SER A 42 2.95 -2.03 6.86
C SER A 42 1.55 -2.48 6.45
N PHE A 43 1.37 -3.08 5.27
CA PHE A 43 0.01 -3.42 4.80
C PHE A 43 -0.68 -4.40 5.77
N PRO A 44 -1.81 -4.04 6.39
CA PRO A 44 -2.34 -4.78 7.53
C PRO A 44 -3.01 -6.09 7.10
N LYS A 45 -3.13 -7.03 8.04
CA LYS A 45 -3.84 -8.31 7.82
C LYS A 45 -5.32 -8.13 7.57
N SER A 46 -5.91 -7.18 8.29
CA SER A 46 -7.30 -6.80 8.13
C SER A 46 -7.40 -5.28 8.08
N PRO A 47 -7.38 -4.67 6.88
CA PRO A 47 -7.70 -3.25 6.72
C PRO A 47 -9.00 -2.82 7.41
N ALA A 48 -10.01 -3.69 7.42
CA ALA A 48 -11.29 -3.43 8.09
C ALA A 48 -11.19 -3.32 9.62
N ALA A 49 -10.12 -3.85 10.24
CA ALA A 49 -9.88 -3.68 11.67
C ALA A 49 -9.28 -2.32 12.02
N LEU A 50 -8.80 -1.55 11.03
CA LEU A 50 -8.22 -0.22 11.20
C LEU A 50 -9.17 0.92 10.80
N GLY A 51 -10.39 0.59 10.37
CA GLY A 51 -11.40 1.57 9.96
C GLY A 51 -12.81 1.11 10.32
N LYS A 52 -13.81 1.61 9.57
CA LYS A 52 -15.19 1.13 9.67
C LYS A 52 -15.41 -0.03 8.70
N ASP A 53 -16.51 -0.76 8.89
CA ASP A 53 -16.80 -1.94 8.07
C ASP A 53 -16.92 -1.62 6.56
N HIS A 54 -17.54 -0.49 6.22
CA HIS A 54 -17.81 -0.07 4.83
C HIS A 54 -16.77 0.87 4.23
N GLU A 55 -16.01 1.57 5.07
CA GLU A 55 -14.94 2.48 4.63
C GLU A 55 -13.90 2.67 5.72
N GLY A 56 -12.69 3.07 5.34
CA GLY A 56 -11.66 3.41 6.30
C GLY A 56 -10.38 3.85 5.64
N GLU A 57 -9.40 4.12 6.48
CA GLU A 57 -8.07 4.51 6.06
C GLU A 57 -7.01 3.95 7.02
N PHE A 58 -5.80 3.77 6.52
CA PHE A 58 -4.67 3.34 7.33
C PHE A 58 -3.35 3.83 6.72
N ASP A 59 -2.41 4.18 7.58
CA ASP A 59 -1.14 4.77 7.18
C ASP A 59 -0.23 3.79 6.42
N ILE A 60 0.56 4.33 5.49
CA ILE A 60 1.72 3.69 4.84
C ILE A 60 2.94 4.04 5.68
N LEU A 61 3.25 3.23 6.69
CA LEU A 61 4.29 3.54 7.66
C LEU A 61 5.69 3.54 7.03
N GLU A 62 5.90 2.73 6.00
CA GLU A 62 7.16 2.69 5.25
C GLU A 62 7.43 4.01 4.50
N GLU A 63 6.39 4.78 4.14
CA GLU A 63 6.55 6.14 3.61
C GLU A 63 7.07 7.09 4.68
N LYS A 64 6.47 7.05 5.88
CA LYS A 64 6.88 7.88 7.02
C LYS A 64 8.31 7.57 7.45
N LEU A 65 8.65 6.29 7.52
CA LEU A 65 10.00 5.81 7.80
C LEU A 65 11.02 6.34 6.78
N TYR A 66 10.70 6.26 5.49
CA TYR A 66 11.56 6.80 4.43
C TYR A 66 11.75 8.31 4.52
N GLN A 67 10.67 9.07 4.73
CA GLN A 67 10.77 10.54 4.89
C GLN A 67 11.64 10.93 6.07
N ASN A 68 11.64 10.15 7.15
CA ASN A 68 12.49 10.38 8.31
C ASN A 68 13.95 10.01 8.02
N LEU A 69 14.20 8.87 7.39
CA LEU A 69 15.55 8.40 7.09
C LEU A 69 16.25 9.22 6.00
N SER A 70 15.55 9.60 4.93
CA SER A 70 16.10 10.38 3.80
C SER A 70 16.59 11.77 4.22
N ARG A 71 16.10 12.30 5.35
CA ARG A 71 16.64 13.55 5.95
C ARG A 71 17.97 13.35 6.69
N LYS A 72 18.31 12.11 7.04
CA LYS A 72 19.49 11.76 7.84
C LYS A 72 20.59 11.09 7.01
N VAL A 73 20.21 10.29 6.01
CA VAL A 73 21.11 9.46 5.20
C VAL A 73 20.64 9.38 3.74
N ASP A 74 21.57 9.16 2.81
CA ASP A 74 21.27 8.93 1.39
C ASP A 74 20.75 7.49 1.15
N ILE A 75 19.47 7.29 1.46
CA ILE A 75 18.81 6.00 1.33
C ILE A 75 17.67 6.08 0.32
N GLY A 76 17.52 5.04 -0.50
CA GLY A 76 16.39 4.88 -1.41
C GLY A 76 15.17 4.27 -0.72
N TYR A 77 13.99 4.59 -1.25
CA TYR A 77 12.73 3.94 -0.88
C TYR A 77 12.58 2.58 -1.56
N GLY A 78 12.08 1.60 -0.83
CA GLY A 78 11.60 0.34 -1.36
C GLY A 78 10.63 -0.31 -0.37
N ASP A 79 9.74 -1.12 -0.91
CA ASP A 79 8.71 -1.79 -0.15
C ASP A 79 8.29 -3.10 -0.83
N TYR A 80 7.28 -3.76 -0.28
CA TYR A 80 6.72 -4.97 -0.87
C TYR A 80 5.45 -4.65 -1.67
N ALA A 81 5.44 -3.56 -2.46
CA ALA A 81 4.29 -3.12 -3.25
C ALA A 81 2.98 -3.03 -2.43
N SER A 82 3.08 -2.72 -1.14
CA SER A 82 1.95 -2.72 -0.20
C SER A 82 1.06 -3.97 -0.28
N ILE A 83 1.67 -5.16 -0.30
CA ILE A 83 0.98 -6.43 -0.03
C ILE A 83 1.28 -6.93 1.38
N ASN A 84 0.33 -7.63 1.98
CA ASN A 84 0.58 -8.29 3.25
C ASN A 84 1.46 -9.52 3.03
N THR A 85 2.54 -9.64 3.81
CA THR A 85 3.48 -10.77 3.77
C THR A 85 3.13 -11.92 4.71
N GLN A 86 2.20 -11.71 5.66
CA GLN A 86 1.70 -12.75 6.54
C GLN A 86 0.76 -13.69 5.77
N GLN A 87 1.04 -14.98 5.86
CA GLN A 87 0.13 -16.00 5.33
C GLN A 87 -1.19 -15.96 6.10
N ILE A 88 -2.27 -15.63 5.39
CA ILE A 88 -3.61 -15.64 5.97
C ILE A 88 -4.20 -17.03 5.69
N GLU A 89 -4.29 -17.89 6.71
CA GLU A 89 -5.15 -19.06 6.63
C GLU A 89 -6.58 -18.57 6.38
N ILE A 90 -7.16 -18.92 5.23
CA ILE A 90 -8.55 -18.61 4.90
C ILE A 90 -9.44 -19.55 5.73
N LYS A 91 -9.62 -19.23 7.01
CA LYS A 91 -10.56 -19.94 7.89
C LYS A 91 -11.97 -19.51 7.55
N GLY A 92 -12.63 -20.23 6.63
CA GLY A 92 -14.10 -20.31 6.49
C GLY A 92 -14.90 -19.00 6.36
N GLY A 93 -14.26 -17.85 6.15
CA GLY A 93 -14.91 -16.55 6.07
C GLY A 93 -15.24 -16.18 4.63
N THR A 94 -16.42 -15.60 4.41
CA THR A 94 -16.76 -15.01 3.11
C THR A 94 -15.91 -13.76 2.90
N PHE A 95 -15.00 -13.81 1.92
CA PHE A 95 -14.28 -12.63 1.47
C PHE A 95 -15.27 -11.50 1.14
N VAL A 96 -15.03 -10.32 1.68
CA VAL A 96 -15.85 -9.14 1.43
C VAL A 96 -15.16 -8.26 0.39
N PRO A 97 -15.79 -8.02 -0.77
CA PRO A 97 -15.30 -7.12 -1.82
C PRO A 97 -14.82 -5.78 -1.26
N ARG A 98 -13.63 -5.37 -1.69
CA ARG A 98 -12.98 -4.12 -1.27
C ARG A 98 -12.19 -3.53 -2.42
N ILE A 99 -12.27 -2.21 -2.58
CA ILE A 99 -11.41 -1.42 -3.45
C ILE A 99 -10.59 -0.50 -2.57
N ASP A 100 -9.27 -0.54 -2.76
CA ASP A 100 -8.28 0.25 -2.05
C ASP A 100 -7.56 1.16 -3.06
N ILE A 101 -7.35 2.43 -2.72
CA ILE A 101 -6.42 3.31 -3.44
C ILE A 101 -5.48 3.98 -2.43
N CYS A 102 -4.27 4.31 -2.85
CA CYS A 102 -3.33 5.02 -1.99
C CYS A 102 -3.38 6.53 -2.24
N LEU A 103 -3.26 7.28 -1.16
CA LEU A 103 -2.86 8.67 -1.19
C LEU A 103 -1.32 8.72 -1.10
N GLU A 104 -0.75 9.81 -0.63
CA GLU A 104 0.70 9.93 -0.46
C GLU A 104 1.21 9.04 0.68
N ASP A 105 0.58 9.11 1.85
CA ASP A 105 1.04 8.51 3.10
C ASP A 105 0.05 7.52 3.74
N LYS A 106 -1.08 7.26 3.08
CA LYS A 106 -2.13 6.34 3.58
C LYS A 106 -2.89 5.66 2.46
N PHE A 107 -3.58 4.58 2.80
CA PHE A 107 -4.62 3.99 1.97
C PHE A 107 -5.99 4.48 2.41
N ILE A 108 -6.92 4.57 1.45
CA ILE A 108 -8.36 4.64 1.71
C ILE A 108 -9.04 3.44 1.05
N TYR A 109 -10.11 2.95 1.66
CA TYR A 109 -10.85 1.81 1.11
C TYR A 109 -12.36 1.98 1.19
N LYS A 110 -13.06 1.31 0.25
CA LYS A 110 -14.51 1.08 0.27
C LYS A 110 -14.77 -0.42 0.21
N ARG A 111 -15.69 -0.91 1.05
CA ARG A 111 -15.89 -2.35 1.29
C ARG A 111 -17.37 -2.70 1.44
N TYR A 112 -17.89 -3.54 0.57
CA TYR A 112 -19.32 -3.90 0.59
C TYR A 112 -19.53 -5.40 0.31
N ARG A 113 -20.47 -6.01 1.04
CA ARG A 113 -20.81 -7.44 0.90
C ARG A 113 -21.52 -7.71 -0.43
N ARG A 114 -21.59 -8.98 -0.84
CA ARG A 114 -22.25 -9.39 -2.10
C ARG A 114 -23.73 -8.97 -2.17
N HIS A 115 -24.47 -9.12 -1.07
CA HIS A 115 -25.87 -8.69 -0.98
C HIS A 115 -26.03 -7.16 -0.89
N ASP A 116 -24.92 -6.43 -0.76
CA ASP A 116 -24.88 -4.99 -0.54
C ASP A 116 -24.13 -4.26 -1.69
N GLY A 117 -24.31 -4.74 -2.92
CA GLY A 117 -23.76 -4.11 -4.13
C GLY A 117 -22.31 -4.43 -4.46
N SER A 118 -21.56 -5.12 -3.60
CA SER A 118 -20.23 -5.67 -3.92
C SER A 118 -19.26 -4.61 -4.49
N TYR A 119 -18.40 -5.01 -5.44
CA TYR A 119 -17.42 -4.14 -6.09
C TYR A 119 -18.05 -2.95 -6.81
N GLN A 120 -19.28 -3.09 -7.30
CA GLN A 120 -19.98 -1.97 -7.94
C GLN A 120 -20.22 -0.83 -6.96
N ARG A 121 -20.73 -1.15 -5.77
CA ARG A 121 -20.92 -0.17 -4.70
C ARG A 121 -19.59 0.36 -4.18
N CYS A 122 -18.56 -0.50 -4.06
CA CYS A 122 -17.21 -0.04 -3.70
C CYS A 122 -16.70 1.02 -4.69
N ALA A 123 -16.82 0.76 -5.99
CA ALA A 123 -16.32 1.64 -7.04
C ALA A 123 -17.09 2.96 -7.09
N GLN A 124 -18.43 2.90 -7.03
CA GLN A 124 -19.27 4.09 -6.97
C GLN A 124 -18.91 4.99 -5.79
N ASN A 125 -18.69 4.42 -4.60
CA ASN A 125 -18.29 5.20 -3.44
C ASN A 125 -16.82 5.65 -3.49
N MET A 126 -15.96 4.96 -4.24
CA MET A 126 -14.57 5.38 -4.42
C MET A 126 -14.49 6.59 -5.36
N VAL A 127 -15.20 6.57 -6.49
CA VAL A 127 -15.20 7.70 -7.44
C VAL A 127 -15.88 8.96 -6.88
N LEU A 128 -16.76 8.80 -5.88
CA LEU A 128 -17.38 9.91 -5.15
C LEU A 128 -16.53 10.42 -3.98
N ASP A 129 -15.50 9.67 -3.55
CA ASP A 129 -14.60 10.12 -2.50
C ASP A 129 -13.68 11.20 -3.09
N GLY A 130 -13.80 12.45 -2.62
CA GLY A 130 -13.05 13.59 -3.17
C GLY A 130 -11.52 13.48 -3.05
N ARG A 131 -11.01 12.46 -2.34
CA ARG A 131 -9.58 12.14 -2.24
C ARG A 131 -9.11 11.20 -3.35
N TYR A 132 -10.02 10.54 -4.08
CA TYR A 132 -9.67 9.73 -5.24
C TYR A 132 -9.26 10.64 -6.40
N SER A 133 -8.05 10.42 -6.91
CA SER A 133 -7.49 11.16 -8.05
C SER A 133 -7.00 10.15 -9.09
N PRO A 134 -7.70 9.97 -10.22
CA PRO A 134 -7.27 9.05 -11.27
C PRO A 134 -5.84 9.33 -11.75
N LEU A 135 -5.05 8.27 -11.96
CA LEU A 135 -3.66 8.34 -12.44
C LEU A 135 -3.55 8.00 -13.94
N GLY A 136 -4.67 7.69 -14.61
CA GLY A 136 -4.69 7.27 -16.01
C GLY A 136 -4.16 5.85 -16.21
N THR A 137 -4.34 4.99 -15.20
CA THR A 137 -3.82 3.61 -15.17
C THR A 137 -4.89 2.58 -15.46
N TRP A 138 -4.48 1.33 -15.70
CA TRP A 138 -5.40 0.18 -15.76
C TRP A 138 -6.28 0.08 -14.50
N ALA A 139 -5.74 0.43 -13.32
CA ALA A 139 -6.54 0.44 -12.10
C ALA A 139 -7.72 1.42 -12.16
N ASP A 140 -7.52 2.60 -12.75
CA ASP A 140 -8.58 3.60 -12.91
C ASP A 140 -9.66 3.12 -13.90
N GLU A 141 -9.24 2.45 -14.98
CA GLU A 141 -10.14 1.83 -15.95
C GLU A 141 -11.02 0.76 -15.28
N GLU A 142 -10.44 -0.12 -14.45
CA GLU A 142 -11.19 -1.17 -13.75
C GLU A 142 -12.11 -0.60 -12.67
N ILE A 143 -11.69 0.44 -11.95
CA ILE A 143 -12.56 1.16 -11.00
C ILE A 143 -13.75 1.77 -11.75
N LYS A 144 -13.51 2.41 -12.89
CA LYS A 144 -14.57 2.97 -13.73
C LYS A 144 -15.50 1.90 -14.30
N LEU A 145 -14.97 0.79 -14.82
CA LEU A 145 -15.81 -0.33 -15.29
C LEU A 145 -16.64 -0.93 -14.16
N ALA A 146 -16.08 -0.98 -12.94
CA ALA A 146 -16.79 -1.48 -11.78
C ALA A 146 -17.98 -0.61 -11.39
N THR A 147 -17.98 0.72 -11.61
CA THR A 147 -19.17 1.56 -11.28
C THR A 147 -20.43 1.12 -12.01
N ASP A 148 -20.25 0.55 -13.20
CA ASP A 148 -21.32 0.03 -14.08
C ASP A 148 -21.54 -1.48 -13.91
N GLY A 149 -20.83 -2.12 -12.98
CA GLY A 149 -20.88 -3.58 -12.77
C GLY A 149 -20.16 -4.40 -13.85
N LYS A 150 -19.31 -3.77 -14.68
CA LYS A 150 -18.64 -4.38 -15.85
C LYS A 150 -17.16 -4.70 -15.63
N HIS A 151 -16.70 -4.81 -14.38
CA HIS A 151 -15.31 -5.10 -14.05
C HIS A 151 -14.84 -6.46 -14.58
N SER A 152 -13.56 -6.56 -14.94
CA SER A 152 -12.99 -7.75 -15.57
C SER A 152 -12.76 -8.91 -14.59
N GLY A 153 -12.69 -8.64 -13.28
CA GLY A 153 -12.41 -9.67 -12.27
C GLY A 153 -13.12 -9.49 -10.93
N ARG A 154 -13.45 -10.62 -10.29
CA ARG A 154 -14.20 -10.68 -9.01
C ARG A 154 -13.40 -11.31 -7.87
N SER A 155 -12.19 -11.79 -8.15
CA SER A 155 -11.36 -12.45 -7.15
C SER A 155 -10.64 -11.43 -6.26
N PRO A 156 -10.28 -11.82 -5.03
CA PRO A 156 -9.41 -11.01 -4.18
C PRO A 156 -8.08 -10.67 -4.87
N SER A 157 -7.48 -11.63 -5.58
CA SER A 157 -6.21 -11.44 -6.28
C SER A 157 -6.29 -10.39 -7.39
N PHE A 158 -7.41 -10.34 -8.12
CA PHE A 158 -7.63 -9.34 -9.16
C PHE A 158 -7.62 -7.92 -8.57
N TRP A 159 -8.36 -7.70 -7.48
CA TRP A 159 -8.45 -6.38 -6.85
C TRP A 159 -7.20 -5.99 -6.07
N ILE A 160 -6.41 -6.98 -5.62
CA ILE A 160 -5.04 -6.74 -5.14
C ILE A 160 -4.15 -6.25 -6.29
N ALA A 161 -4.25 -6.84 -7.49
CA ALA A 161 -3.49 -6.38 -8.65
C ALA A 161 -3.87 -4.95 -9.08
N VAL A 162 -5.18 -4.63 -9.08
CA VAL A 162 -5.68 -3.26 -9.31
C VAL A 162 -5.05 -2.29 -8.30
N ARG A 163 -5.06 -2.62 -7.01
CA ARG A 163 -4.42 -1.80 -5.97
C ARG A 163 -2.91 -1.63 -6.22
N ILE A 164 -2.20 -2.71 -6.52
CA ILE A 164 -0.74 -2.67 -6.76
C ILE A 164 -0.42 -1.77 -7.94
N ASN A 165 -1.20 -1.87 -9.04
CA ASN A 165 -1.00 -1.04 -10.22
C ASN A 165 -1.14 0.46 -9.89
N TYR A 166 -2.22 0.84 -9.19
CA TYR A 166 -2.40 2.21 -8.73
C TYR A 166 -1.27 2.64 -7.79
N TYR A 167 -0.93 1.79 -6.80
CA TYR A 167 0.06 2.08 -5.78
C TYR A 167 1.46 2.32 -6.34
N VAL A 168 1.96 1.39 -7.16
CA VAL A 168 3.30 1.52 -7.76
C VAL A 168 3.37 2.76 -8.64
N THR A 169 2.33 3.05 -9.42
CA THR A 169 2.26 4.27 -10.24
C THR A 169 2.35 5.52 -9.37
N LYS A 170 1.52 5.61 -8.32
CA LYS A 170 1.55 6.74 -7.39
C LYS A 170 2.93 6.90 -6.75
N LYS A 171 3.56 5.80 -6.34
CA LYS A 171 4.89 5.85 -5.73
C LYS A 171 5.94 6.34 -6.73
N VAL A 172 5.93 5.88 -7.99
CA VAL A 172 6.84 6.37 -9.04
C VAL A 172 6.64 7.85 -9.31
N GLU A 173 5.40 8.34 -9.44
CA GLU A 173 5.11 9.76 -9.63
C GLU A 173 5.68 10.62 -8.49
N MET A 174 5.44 10.22 -7.24
CA MET A 174 5.95 10.93 -6.07
C MET A 174 7.49 11.05 -6.05
N ARG A 175 8.22 10.09 -6.64
CA ARG A 175 9.70 10.11 -6.70
C ARG A 175 10.24 10.76 -7.97
N SER A 176 9.39 10.96 -8.99
CA SER A 176 9.79 11.66 -10.22
C SER A 176 9.67 13.18 -10.08
N LEU A 177 8.91 13.63 -9.09
CA LEU A 177 8.70 15.05 -8.74
C LEU A 177 9.68 15.57 -7.67
N ALA A 178 10.53 14.71 -7.13
CA ALA A 178 11.52 15.02 -6.10
C ALA A 178 12.93 15.10 -6.71
#